data_AF-A0A1V1NR73-F1
#
_entry.id   AF-A0A1V1NR73-F1
#
_cell.length_a   1.000
_cell.length_b   1.000
_cell.length_c   1.000
_cell.angle_alpha   90.00
_cell.angle_beta   90.00
_cell.angle_gamma   90.00
#
_symmetry.space_group_name_H-M   'P 1'
#
loop_
_entity.id
_entity.type
_entity.pdbx_description
1 polymer ?
#
loop_
_entity_poly.entity_id
_entity_poly.type
_entity_poly.pdbx_seq_one_letter_code
_entity_poly.pdbx_strand_id
1 'polypeptide(L)'
;MSEGLAVIGAFGTDDNGSNSGAVHFYSIEPKARIAHIDDQYVTDDMLSEPISITVLNDNSGMVHIAASASNLTFVDSVNLVFENSGSNSITTSTIANVPLCLSLTITPTPGLYTQFSTITLLITDASGLTHLSAFDYHRSFPEQKIFADDGIDGDQFGTSVSISQNHAIVGAMYNDERASNAGAAYIYSFSPSGWSQSAKLTAIDGDSSDYFGCSTAIDGDHAIIGA
;
A
#
# COMPACT_ATOMS: atom_id res chain seq x y z
N MET A 1 10.27 28.19 13.66
CA MET A 1 10.78 27.79 14.99
C MET A 1 12.29 27.97 14.93
N SER A 2 12.94 28.62 15.91
CA SER A 2 14.40 28.73 15.90
C SER A 2 14.99 27.34 16.14
N GLU A 3 15.55 26.74 15.10
CA GLU A 3 16.19 25.43 15.18
C GLU A 3 17.26 25.45 16.29
N GLY A 4 17.15 24.56 17.27
CA GLY A 4 18.18 24.34 18.28
C GLY A 4 18.15 25.23 19.53
N LEU A 5 17.12 26.07 19.75
CA LEU A 5 17.01 26.84 20.99
C LEU A 5 15.61 26.75 21.62
N ALA A 6 15.56 26.42 22.91
CA ALA A 6 14.39 26.59 23.76
C ALA A 6 14.55 27.86 24.61
N VAL A 7 13.44 28.57 24.79
CA VAL A 7 13.38 29.76 25.65
C VAL A 7 12.38 29.48 26.77
N ILE A 8 12.82 29.62 28.02
CA ILE A 8 11.97 29.45 29.21
C ILE A 8 11.95 30.75 30.00
N GLY A 9 10.75 31.26 30.26
CA GLY A 9 10.55 32.43 31.12
C GLY A 9 10.42 32.02 32.59
N ALA A 10 11.11 32.74 33.47
CA ALA A 10 11.02 32.60 34.92
C ALA A 10 10.55 33.95 35.51
N PHE A 11 9.23 34.16 35.55
CA PHE A 11 8.65 35.48 35.82
C PHE A 11 8.78 35.97 37.28
N GLY A 12 9.08 35.08 38.23
CA GLY A 12 9.17 35.39 39.66
C GLY A 12 10.60 35.35 40.22
N THR A 13 11.63 35.39 39.38
CA THR A 13 13.01 35.41 39.86
C THR A 13 13.42 36.82 40.30
N ASP A 14 14.21 36.88 41.37
CA ASP A 14 14.61 38.12 42.04
C ASP A 14 16.09 38.47 41.82
N ASP A 15 16.71 37.87 40.81
CA ASP A 15 18.15 38.02 40.53
C ASP A 15 18.54 39.48 40.19
N ASN A 16 17.57 40.34 39.83
CA ASN A 16 17.76 41.77 39.58
C ASN A 16 16.65 42.65 40.22
N GLY A 17 16.24 42.31 41.45
CA GLY A 17 15.21 43.04 42.20
C GLY A 17 13.89 42.27 42.32
N SER A 18 12.98 42.74 43.17
CA SER A 18 11.75 42.01 43.50
C SER A 18 10.83 41.89 42.28
N ASN A 19 10.46 40.65 41.92
CA ASN A 19 9.75 40.26 40.70
C ASN A 19 10.41 40.75 39.40
N SER A 20 11.74 40.80 39.36
CA SER A 20 12.48 41.27 38.18
C SER A 20 12.33 40.37 36.97
N GLY A 21 12.11 39.07 37.19
CA GLY A 21 11.96 38.05 36.16
C GLY A 21 13.24 37.77 35.38
N ALA A 22 13.32 36.59 34.78
CA ALA A 22 14.42 36.18 33.91
C ALA A 22 13.93 35.39 32.69
N VAL A 23 14.78 35.30 31.68
CA VAL A 23 14.60 34.44 30.52
C VAL A 23 15.86 33.60 30.35
N HIS A 24 15.68 32.29 30.20
CA HIS A 24 16.76 31.34 29.99
C HIS A 24 16.71 30.81 28.56
N PHE A 25 17.88 30.75 27.92
CA PHE A 25 18.08 30.10 26.63
C PHE A 25 18.75 28.76 26.85
N TYR A 26 18.19 27.70 26.29
CA TYR A 26 18.76 26.35 26.31
C TYR A 26 19.02 25.90 24.89
N SER A 27 20.20 25.35 24.63
CA SER A 27 20.46 24.62 23.39
C SER A 27 19.63 23.33 23.37
N ILE A 28 18.89 23.12 22.30
CA ILE A 28 18.31 21.82 21.97
C ILE A 28 19.32 21.15 21.06
N GLU A 29 19.85 20.00 21.45
CA GLU A 29 20.73 19.22 20.59
C GLU A 29 19.98 18.83 19.31
N PRO A 30 20.44 19.28 18.14
CA PRO A 30 19.79 18.89 16.90
C PRO A 30 20.02 17.40 16.67
N LYS A 31 18.92 16.66 16.50
CA LYS A 31 18.95 15.22 16.25
C LYS A 31 18.94 14.93 14.76
N ALA A 32 19.55 13.82 14.38
CA ALA A 32 19.39 13.29 13.02
C ALA A 32 17.90 13.00 12.73
N ARG A 33 17.46 13.33 11.52
CA ARG A 33 16.07 13.14 11.07
C ARG A 33 16.05 12.67 9.63
N ILE A 34 14.92 12.11 9.23
CA ILE A 34 14.66 11.74 7.83
C ILE A 34 13.76 12.83 7.25
N ALA A 35 14.07 13.28 6.03
CA ALA A 35 13.21 14.21 5.31
C ALA A 35 11.83 13.57 5.05
N HIS A 36 10.86 14.38 4.63
CA HIS A 36 9.55 13.85 4.26
C HIS A 36 9.68 12.84 3.10
N ILE A 37 8.90 11.76 3.17
CA ILE A 37 8.78 10.73 2.14
C ILE A 37 7.30 10.64 1.80
N ASP A 38 6.99 10.73 0.52
CA ASP A 38 5.62 10.56 0.04
C ASP A 38 5.20 9.08 0.11
N ASP A 39 3.90 8.83 0.26
CA ASP A 39 3.34 7.48 0.17
C ASP A 39 3.62 6.87 -1.21
N GLN A 40 3.86 5.57 -1.23
CA GLN A 40 4.21 4.81 -2.42
C GLN A 40 2.99 4.04 -2.94
N TYR A 41 2.76 4.08 -4.25
CA TYR A 41 1.65 3.37 -4.90
C TYR A 41 2.20 2.52 -6.03
N VAL A 42 2.06 1.19 -5.90
CA VAL A 42 2.58 0.23 -6.88
C VAL A 42 1.49 -0.73 -7.35
N THR A 43 1.71 -1.32 -8.53
CA THR A 43 0.88 -2.41 -9.07
C THR A 43 1.66 -3.69 -9.29
N ASP A 44 2.99 -3.65 -9.17
CA ASP A 44 3.87 -4.80 -9.39
C ASP A 44 3.93 -5.71 -8.14
N ASP A 45 4.04 -7.01 -8.40
CA ASP A 45 4.26 -8.04 -7.42
C ASP A 45 5.73 -8.23 -7.02
N MET A 46 6.65 -7.63 -7.78
CA MET A 46 8.10 -7.75 -7.64
C MET A 46 8.72 -6.69 -6.72
N LEU A 47 10.06 -6.70 -6.64
CA LEU A 47 10.88 -5.70 -5.99
C LEU A 47 10.49 -4.29 -6.44
N SER A 48 10.31 -3.37 -5.49
CA SER A 48 10.02 -1.97 -5.80
C SER A 48 11.20 -1.30 -6.51
N GLU A 49 10.89 -0.25 -7.28
CA GLU A 49 11.90 0.76 -7.59
C GLU A 49 12.52 1.32 -6.30
N PRO A 50 13.79 1.76 -6.31
CA PRO A 50 14.45 2.30 -5.13
C PRO A 50 13.74 3.53 -4.57
N ILE A 51 13.33 3.46 -3.31
CA ILE A 51 12.74 4.56 -2.55
C ILE A 51 13.88 5.39 -1.95
N SER A 52 13.92 6.68 -2.30
CA SER A 52 14.96 7.59 -1.83
C SER A 52 14.70 8.02 -0.38
N ILE A 53 15.67 7.76 0.50
CA ILE A 53 15.65 8.16 1.91
C ILE A 53 16.72 9.24 2.14
N THR A 54 16.29 10.46 2.43
CA THR A 54 17.22 11.57 2.72
C THR A 54 17.37 11.77 4.22
N VAL A 55 18.59 11.59 4.72
CA VAL A 55 18.96 11.85 6.12
C VAL A 55 19.49 13.27 6.25
N LEU A 56 18.96 14.01 7.21
CA LEU A 56 19.40 15.35 7.59
C LEU A 56 20.00 15.28 8.99
N ASN A 57 21.24 15.70 9.12
CA ASN A 57 21.92 15.78 10.41
C ASN A 57 22.73 17.07 10.49
N ASP A 58 22.44 17.89 11.48
CA ASP A 58 23.15 19.14 11.70
C ASP A 58 24.53 18.87 12.33
N ASN A 59 24.74 17.65 12.84
CA ASN A 59 25.99 17.15 13.39
C ASN A 59 26.65 16.11 12.46
N SER A 60 27.98 16.02 12.55
CA SER A 60 28.72 14.90 11.94
C SER A 60 28.71 13.70 12.89
N GLY A 61 28.62 12.48 12.38
CA GLY A 61 28.67 11.29 13.22
C GLY A 61 28.03 10.07 12.60
N MET A 62 28.06 8.96 13.33
CA MET A 62 27.34 7.76 12.92
C MET A 62 25.84 7.92 13.17
N VAL A 63 25.04 7.43 12.23
CA VAL A 63 23.61 7.24 12.39
C VAL A 63 23.29 5.77 12.14
N HIS A 64 22.37 5.24 12.93
CA HIS A 64 21.75 3.93 12.72
C HIS A 64 20.31 4.14 12.31
N ILE A 65 19.88 3.49 11.23
CA ILE A 65 18.53 3.56 10.71
C ILE A 65 17.98 2.15 10.66
N ALA A 66 16.79 1.94 11.21
CA ALA A 66 16.06 0.68 11.15
C ALA A 66 14.68 0.90 10.54
N ALA A 67 14.31 0.03 9.60
CA ALA A 67 13.02 0.02 8.94
C ALA A 67 12.15 -1.14 9.46
N SER A 68 10.86 -0.86 9.62
CA SER A 68 9.86 -1.85 10.03
C SER A 68 8.53 -1.61 9.31
N ALA A 69 7.75 -2.66 9.13
CA ALA A 69 6.46 -2.64 8.47
C ALA A 69 5.32 -2.97 9.45
N SER A 70 4.17 -2.29 9.32
CA SER A 70 3.01 -2.53 10.18
C SER A 70 2.18 -3.76 9.79
N ASN A 71 2.16 -4.12 8.50
CA ASN A 71 1.46 -5.29 7.99
C ASN A 71 2.45 -6.33 7.44
N LEU A 72 2.87 -7.25 8.32
CA LEU A 72 3.88 -8.27 8.01
C LEU A 72 3.41 -9.36 7.04
N THR A 73 2.11 -9.52 6.83
CA THR A 73 1.59 -10.46 5.83
C THR A 73 1.80 -9.95 4.41
N PHE A 74 1.73 -8.63 4.23
CA PHE A 74 1.91 -7.95 2.96
C PHE A 74 3.36 -7.51 2.74
N VAL A 75 4.00 -6.91 3.75
CA VAL A 75 5.43 -6.53 3.72
C VAL A 75 6.09 -7.00 5.01
N ASP A 76 6.87 -8.08 4.93
CA ASP A 76 7.73 -8.47 6.06
C ASP A 76 8.85 -7.43 6.22
N SER A 77 9.18 -7.08 7.47
CA SER A 77 10.26 -6.13 7.75
C SER A 77 11.62 -6.61 7.24
N VAL A 78 11.84 -7.94 7.11
CA VAL A 78 13.08 -8.48 6.52
C VAL A 78 13.23 -8.15 5.03
N ASN A 79 12.11 -7.86 4.35
CA ASN A 79 12.08 -7.53 2.92
C ASN A 79 12.22 -6.02 2.65
N LEU A 80 12.44 -5.22 3.69
CA LEU A 80 12.86 -3.83 3.60
C LEU A 80 14.38 -3.85 3.52
N VAL A 81 14.98 -3.50 2.39
CA VAL A 81 16.42 -3.67 2.18
C VAL A 81 17.07 -2.34 1.82
N PHE A 82 17.96 -1.86 2.69
CA PHE A 82 18.87 -0.78 2.33
C PHE A 82 19.96 -1.33 1.40
N GLU A 83 20.12 -0.77 0.20
CA GLU A 83 20.99 -1.33 -0.85
C GLU A 83 22.43 -1.61 -0.38
N ASN A 84 23.00 -0.71 0.42
CA ASN A 84 24.39 -0.83 0.91
C ASN A 84 24.55 -1.69 2.17
N SER A 85 23.45 -2.18 2.75
CA SER A 85 23.50 -3.07 3.92
C SER A 85 22.96 -4.47 3.65
N GLY A 86 22.11 -4.66 2.64
CA GLY A 86 21.42 -5.92 2.40
C GLY A 86 20.47 -6.32 3.55
N SER A 87 20.07 -5.37 4.38
CA SER A 87 19.28 -5.58 5.60
C SER A 87 18.28 -4.44 5.79
N ASN A 88 17.31 -4.66 6.67
CA ASN A 88 16.33 -3.65 7.10
C ASN A 88 16.89 -2.64 8.09
N SER A 89 18.20 -2.66 8.31
CA SER A 89 18.90 -1.62 9.05
C SER A 89 20.20 -1.27 8.36
N ILE A 90 20.68 -0.06 8.60
CA ILE A 90 21.97 0.42 8.10
C ILE A 90 22.61 1.35 9.12
N THR A 91 23.92 1.22 9.27
CA THR A 91 24.73 2.13 10.09
C THR A 91 25.73 2.83 9.19
N THR A 92 25.71 4.16 9.16
CA THR A 92 26.50 4.96 8.21
C THR A 92 26.91 6.30 8.84
N SER A 93 27.88 6.98 8.24
CA SER A 93 28.35 8.29 8.70
C SER A 93 27.65 9.44 7.96
N THR A 94 27.33 10.50 8.69
CA THR A 94 26.86 11.78 8.13
C THR A 94 27.92 12.86 8.31
N ILE A 95 27.87 13.85 7.42
CA ILE A 95 28.62 15.10 7.56
C ILE A 95 27.61 16.18 7.94
N ALA A 96 27.95 17.00 8.94
CA ALA A 96 27.12 18.10 9.42
C ALA A 96 26.59 18.95 8.26
N ASN A 97 25.27 19.12 8.20
CA ASN A 97 24.56 19.93 7.22
C ASN A 97 24.72 19.48 5.74
N VAL A 98 25.15 18.24 5.50
CA VAL A 98 25.19 17.62 4.18
C VAL A 98 24.14 16.50 4.12
N PRO A 99 23.10 16.62 3.27
CA PRO A 99 22.13 15.56 3.11
C PRO A 99 22.77 14.25 2.64
N LEU A 100 22.46 13.16 3.33
CA LEU A 100 22.87 11.81 2.93
C LEU A 100 21.68 11.11 2.26
N CYS A 101 21.84 10.72 1.00
CA CYS A 101 20.83 9.96 0.27
C CYS A 101 21.13 8.46 0.37
N LEU A 102 20.13 7.70 0.80
CA LEU A 102 20.13 6.25 0.86
C LEU A 102 18.99 5.70 -0.02
N SER A 103 19.13 4.45 -0.44
CA SER A 103 18.10 3.74 -1.19
C SER A 103 17.53 2.62 -0.34
N LEU A 104 16.20 2.54 -0.28
CA LEU A 104 15.45 1.44 0.32
C LEU A 104 14.63 0.75 -0.77
N THR A 105 14.74 -0.56 -0.90
CA THR A 105 13.85 -1.36 -1.73
C THR A 105 12.91 -2.18 -0.86
N ILE A 106 11.72 -2.47 -1.39
CA ILE A 106 10.68 -3.23 -0.70
C ILE A 106 10.31 -4.41 -1.60
N THR A 107 10.32 -5.61 -1.05
CA THR A 107 9.77 -6.81 -1.72
C THR A 107 8.48 -7.24 -1.00
N PRO A 108 7.30 -6.90 -1.53
CA PRO A 108 6.05 -7.29 -0.87
C PRO A 108 5.73 -8.75 -1.20
N THR A 109 4.90 -9.38 -0.38
CA THR A 109 4.38 -10.73 -0.64
C THR A 109 3.61 -10.73 -1.97
N PRO A 110 3.96 -11.58 -2.95
CA PRO A 110 3.28 -11.61 -4.25
C PRO A 110 1.79 -11.95 -4.13
N GLY A 111 0.97 -11.39 -5.02
CA GLY A 111 -0.45 -11.75 -5.14
C GLY A 111 -1.33 -11.28 -3.98
N LEU A 112 -0.91 -10.25 -3.23
CA LEU A 112 -1.70 -9.60 -2.21
C LEU A 112 -2.00 -8.15 -2.63
N TYR A 113 -2.98 -7.97 -3.49
CA TYR A 113 -3.43 -6.67 -3.99
C TYR A 113 -4.40 -5.98 -3.03
N THR A 114 -4.59 -4.67 -3.21
CA THR A 114 -5.44 -3.80 -2.39
C THR A 114 -5.02 -3.73 -0.91
N GLN A 115 -3.76 -4.10 -0.63
CA GLN A 115 -3.16 -4.06 0.69
C GLN A 115 -2.31 -2.80 0.85
N PHE A 116 -2.09 -2.40 2.10
CA PHE A 116 -1.10 -1.40 2.46
C PHE A 116 -0.33 -1.81 3.71
N SER A 117 0.86 -1.24 3.86
CA SER A 117 1.69 -1.34 5.05
C SER A 117 2.33 0.01 5.33
N THR A 118 2.26 0.48 6.57
CA THR A 118 2.99 1.68 7.00
C THR A 118 4.42 1.29 7.29
N ILE A 119 5.35 1.89 6.56
CA ILE A 119 6.79 1.70 6.74
C ILE A 119 7.28 2.75 7.72
N THR A 120 7.81 2.30 8.86
CA THR A 120 8.37 3.17 9.89
C THR A 120 9.89 3.08 9.89
N LEU A 121 10.52 4.24 9.79
CA LEU A 121 11.96 4.42 9.85
C LEU A 121 12.33 5.06 11.18
N LEU A 122 13.07 4.32 12.01
CA LEU A 122 13.70 4.82 13.23
C LEU A 122 15.15 5.18 12.94
N ILE A 123 15.49 6.46 13.09
CA ILE A 123 16.89 6.91 13.06
C ILE A 123 17.36 7.19 14.50
N THR A 124 18.57 6.74 14.82
CA THR A 124 19.29 6.97 16.07
C THR A 124 20.65 7.56 15.73
N ASP A 125 20.98 8.73 16.28
CA ASP A 125 22.30 9.35 16.08
C ASP A 125 23.35 8.84 17.09
N ALA A 126 24.59 9.31 16.93
CA ALA A 126 25.72 8.94 17.79
C ALA A 126 25.56 9.34 19.27
N SER A 127 24.66 10.30 19.56
CA SER A 127 24.32 10.71 20.93
C SER A 127 23.19 9.87 21.54
N GLY A 128 22.55 9.00 20.73
CA GLY A 128 21.42 8.16 21.13
C GLY A 128 20.06 8.83 20.97
N LEU A 129 19.98 10.04 20.42
CA LEU A 129 18.71 10.71 20.13
C LEU A 129 18.04 10.05 18.94
N THR A 130 16.71 9.94 19.01
CA THR A 130 15.92 9.25 18.00
C THR A 130 14.88 10.12 17.29
N HIS A 131 14.60 9.78 16.05
CA HIS A 131 13.50 10.33 15.28
C HIS A 131 12.80 9.25 14.47
N LEU A 132 11.48 9.38 14.34
CA LEU A 132 10.63 8.49 13.56
C LEU A 132 10.13 9.23 12.33
N SER A 133 10.23 8.60 11.18
CA SER A 133 9.53 8.98 9.95
C SER A 133 8.73 7.79 9.44
N ALA A 134 7.61 8.03 8.78
CA ALA A 134 6.78 6.98 8.23
C ALA A 134 6.14 7.42 6.92
N PHE A 135 5.89 6.44 6.05
CA PHE A 135 5.12 6.58 4.82
C PHE A 135 4.33 5.28 4.58
N ASP A 136 3.21 5.38 3.89
CA ASP A 136 2.42 4.21 3.51
C ASP A 136 2.90 3.63 2.18
N TYR A 137 3.00 2.31 2.13
CA TYR A 137 3.28 1.55 0.91
C TYR A 137 2.00 0.82 0.50
N HIS A 138 1.38 1.28 -0.59
CA HIS A 138 0.13 0.76 -1.13
C HIS A 138 0.40 -0.14 -2.35
N ARG A 139 -0.22 -1.31 -2.36
CA ARG A 139 -0.35 -2.12 -3.58
C ARG A 139 -1.79 -2.05 -4.09
N SER A 140 -1.93 -1.45 -5.27
CA SER A 140 -3.17 -1.41 -6.02
C SER A 140 -3.36 -2.70 -6.81
N PHE A 141 -4.61 -3.04 -7.10
CA PHE A 141 -4.93 -4.13 -8.00
C PHE A 141 -4.59 -3.73 -9.45
N PRO A 142 -3.77 -4.50 -10.19
CA PRO A 142 -3.51 -4.23 -11.60
C PRO A 142 -4.75 -4.54 -12.45
N GLU A 143 -4.76 -4.12 -13.71
CA GLU A 143 -5.75 -4.61 -14.66
C GLU A 143 -5.66 -6.15 -14.76
N GLN A 144 -6.79 -6.83 -14.61
CA GLN A 144 -6.90 -8.26 -14.86
C GLN A 144 -7.91 -8.50 -15.97
N LYS A 145 -7.45 -9.12 -17.06
CA LYS A 145 -8.33 -9.65 -18.09
C LYS A 145 -8.81 -11.04 -17.70
N ILE A 146 -10.12 -11.25 -17.73
CA ILE A 146 -10.77 -12.54 -17.42
C ILE A 146 -11.43 -13.12 -18.66
N PHE A 147 -11.56 -14.45 -18.67
CA PHE A 147 -12.26 -15.23 -19.68
C PHE A 147 -13.16 -16.25 -18.96
N ALA A 148 -14.24 -16.68 -19.60
CA ALA A 148 -14.95 -17.88 -19.16
C ALA A 148 -13.99 -19.08 -19.27
N ASP A 149 -13.96 -19.95 -18.25
CA ASP A 149 -13.09 -21.13 -18.24
C ASP A 149 -13.36 -22.07 -19.43
N ASP A 150 -14.57 -22.06 -19.96
CA ASP A 150 -15.06 -22.83 -21.09
C ASP A 150 -15.44 -21.96 -22.30
N GLY A 151 -14.97 -20.71 -22.34
CA GLY A 151 -15.35 -19.76 -23.38
C GLY A 151 -14.97 -20.24 -24.78
N ILE A 152 -15.97 -20.31 -25.66
CA ILE A 152 -15.80 -20.65 -27.08
C ILE A 152 -16.16 -19.47 -27.99
N ASP A 153 -15.70 -19.52 -29.23
CA ASP A 153 -16.00 -18.51 -30.25
C ASP A 153 -17.51 -18.37 -30.43
N GLY A 154 -18.03 -17.15 -30.30
CA GLY A 154 -19.44 -16.83 -30.54
C GLY A 154 -20.30 -16.70 -29.29
N ASP A 155 -19.85 -17.17 -28.12
CA ASP A 155 -20.63 -17.16 -26.86
C ASP A 155 -21.05 -15.76 -26.37
N GLN A 156 -20.37 -14.72 -26.87
CA GLN A 156 -20.52 -13.33 -26.44
C GLN A 156 -20.37 -13.14 -24.93
N PHE A 157 -19.38 -13.82 -24.33
CA PHE A 157 -18.96 -13.55 -22.96
C PHE A 157 -18.65 -12.05 -22.79
N GLY A 158 -19.26 -11.43 -21.78
CA GLY A 158 -19.20 -9.98 -21.57
C GLY A 158 -20.40 -9.21 -22.11
N THR A 159 -21.44 -9.88 -22.62
CA THR A 159 -22.64 -9.20 -23.16
C THR A 159 -23.37 -8.37 -22.09
N SER A 160 -23.35 -8.85 -20.85
CA SER A 160 -23.85 -8.13 -19.69
C SER A 160 -22.89 -8.32 -18.52
N VAL A 161 -22.74 -7.29 -17.70
CA VAL A 161 -21.85 -7.29 -16.54
C VAL A 161 -22.51 -6.63 -15.35
N SER A 162 -22.26 -7.14 -14.15
CA SER A 162 -22.68 -6.53 -12.88
C SER A 162 -21.69 -6.88 -11.77
N ILE A 163 -21.53 -6.00 -10.79
CA ILE A 163 -20.57 -6.17 -9.68
C ILE A 163 -21.16 -5.67 -8.37
N SER A 164 -20.95 -6.43 -7.30
CA SER A 164 -21.31 -6.06 -5.92
C SER A 164 -20.32 -6.71 -4.95
N GLN A 165 -19.73 -5.92 -4.05
CA GLN A 165 -18.75 -6.37 -3.08
C GLN A 165 -17.61 -7.16 -3.77
N ASN A 166 -17.42 -8.43 -3.38
CA ASN A 166 -16.39 -9.31 -3.93
C ASN A 166 -16.93 -10.22 -5.04
N HIS A 167 -18.10 -9.92 -5.61
CA HIS A 167 -18.71 -10.74 -6.65
C HIS A 167 -18.97 -9.95 -7.93
N ALA A 168 -18.72 -10.57 -9.07
CA ALA A 168 -19.09 -10.06 -10.38
C ALA A 168 -19.84 -11.14 -11.16
N ILE A 169 -20.77 -10.73 -12.00
CA ILE A 169 -21.50 -11.61 -12.92
C ILE A 169 -21.22 -11.16 -14.34
N VAL A 170 -20.91 -12.10 -15.21
CA VAL A 170 -20.69 -11.86 -16.63
C VAL A 170 -21.59 -12.79 -17.45
N GLY A 171 -22.43 -12.22 -18.30
CA GLY A 171 -23.31 -12.95 -19.21
C GLY A 171 -22.61 -13.39 -20.49
N ALA A 172 -23.04 -14.54 -21.03
CA ALA A 172 -22.66 -15.08 -22.32
C ALA A 172 -23.92 -15.61 -23.03
N MET A 173 -24.71 -14.68 -23.59
CA MET A 173 -26.06 -14.98 -24.07
C MET A 173 -26.12 -15.97 -25.25
N TYR A 174 -25.01 -16.21 -25.94
CA TYR A 174 -24.94 -17.16 -27.05
C TYR A 174 -24.18 -18.44 -26.71
N ASN A 175 -23.97 -18.72 -25.41
CA ASN A 175 -23.40 -19.99 -25.01
C ASN A 175 -24.29 -21.17 -25.44
N ASP A 176 -23.69 -22.13 -26.14
CA ASP A 176 -24.36 -23.26 -26.79
C ASP A 176 -24.28 -24.58 -25.98
N GLU A 177 -23.73 -24.56 -24.76
CA GLU A 177 -23.48 -25.80 -23.98
C GLU A 177 -24.75 -26.62 -23.80
N ARG A 178 -25.87 -25.94 -23.54
CA ARG A 178 -27.15 -26.58 -23.25
C ARG A 178 -28.01 -26.80 -24.50
N ALA A 179 -28.20 -25.75 -25.29
CA ALA A 179 -28.90 -25.73 -26.57
C ALA A 179 -28.45 -24.49 -27.37
N SER A 180 -28.82 -24.40 -28.65
CA SER A 180 -28.34 -23.32 -29.51
C SER A 180 -28.78 -21.93 -29.01
N ASN A 181 -27.83 -21.10 -28.59
CA ASN A 181 -28.01 -19.81 -27.97
C ASN A 181 -28.89 -19.86 -26.71
N ALA A 182 -28.81 -20.94 -25.94
CA ALA A 182 -29.49 -21.04 -24.65
C ALA A 182 -28.92 -20.04 -23.63
N GLY A 183 -27.63 -19.74 -23.74
CA GLY A 183 -26.94 -18.75 -22.93
C GLY A 183 -26.46 -19.27 -21.58
N ALA A 184 -25.53 -18.52 -20.97
CA ALA A 184 -24.97 -18.78 -19.65
C ALA A 184 -24.63 -17.48 -18.92
N ALA A 185 -24.44 -17.56 -17.60
CA ALA A 185 -23.84 -16.50 -16.80
C ALA A 185 -22.75 -17.05 -15.88
N TYR A 186 -21.71 -16.27 -15.63
CA TYR A 186 -20.53 -16.69 -14.89
C TYR A 186 -20.35 -15.79 -13.67
N ILE A 187 -20.16 -16.39 -12.50
CA ILE A 187 -19.90 -15.68 -11.26
C ILE A 187 -18.39 -15.67 -11.00
N TYR A 188 -17.81 -14.49 -10.85
CA TYR A 188 -16.43 -14.29 -10.43
C TYR A 188 -16.38 -13.81 -8.99
N SER A 189 -15.38 -14.27 -8.25
CA SER A 189 -15.12 -13.83 -6.88
C SER A 189 -13.77 -13.12 -6.79
N PHE A 190 -13.73 -11.98 -6.12
CA PHE A 190 -12.52 -11.22 -5.85
C PHE A 190 -11.86 -11.69 -4.55
N SER A 191 -10.55 -11.87 -4.61
CA SER A 191 -9.69 -12.20 -3.48
C SER A 191 -8.45 -11.30 -3.52
N PRO A 192 -7.59 -11.29 -2.48
CA PRO A 192 -6.33 -10.56 -2.53
C PRO A 192 -5.45 -10.94 -3.73
N SER A 193 -5.58 -12.14 -4.29
CA SER A 193 -4.86 -12.58 -5.50
C SER A 193 -5.60 -12.29 -6.81
N GLY A 194 -6.72 -11.56 -6.76
CA GLY A 194 -7.51 -11.15 -7.92
C GLY A 194 -8.84 -11.88 -8.10
N TRP A 195 -9.42 -11.71 -9.28
CA TRP A 195 -10.69 -12.30 -9.70
C TRP A 195 -10.49 -13.72 -10.22
N SER A 196 -11.36 -14.64 -9.79
CA SER A 196 -11.41 -16.01 -10.29
C SER A 196 -12.86 -16.45 -10.55
N GLN A 197 -13.07 -17.29 -11.57
CA GLN A 197 -14.38 -17.86 -11.84
C GLN A 197 -14.75 -18.82 -10.70
N SER A 198 -15.92 -18.60 -10.11
CA SER A 198 -16.42 -19.36 -8.94
C SER A 198 -17.62 -20.24 -9.28
N ALA A 199 -18.41 -19.87 -10.28
CA ALA A 199 -19.51 -20.68 -10.78
C ALA A 199 -19.87 -20.35 -12.23
N LYS A 200 -20.46 -21.33 -12.92
CA LYS A 200 -21.22 -21.15 -14.16
C LYS A 200 -22.69 -21.45 -13.87
N LEU A 201 -23.59 -20.62 -14.40
CA LEU A 201 -25.03 -20.71 -14.24
C LEU A 201 -25.66 -20.89 -15.62
N THR A 202 -26.54 -21.88 -15.73
CA THR A 202 -27.36 -22.16 -16.92
C THR A 202 -28.81 -22.39 -16.47
N ALA A 203 -29.77 -22.05 -17.33
CA ALA A 203 -31.18 -22.33 -17.06
C ALA A 203 -31.43 -23.85 -17.08
N ILE A 204 -32.17 -24.39 -16.10
CA ILE A 204 -32.45 -25.84 -16.01
C ILE A 204 -33.42 -26.33 -17.09
N ASP A 205 -34.14 -25.42 -17.72
CA ASP A 205 -35.08 -25.60 -18.81
C ASP A 205 -34.65 -24.88 -20.09
N GLY A 206 -33.44 -24.28 -20.09
CA GLY A 206 -32.94 -23.49 -21.23
C GLY A 206 -33.02 -24.25 -22.55
N ASP A 207 -33.70 -23.64 -23.52
CA ASP A 207 -33.88 -24.12 -24.88
C ASP A 207 -33.24 -23.13 -25.86
N SER A 208 -33.40 -23.42 -27.15
CA SER A 208 -32.76 -22.68 -28.22
C SER A 208 -33.28 -21.24 -28.25
N SER A 209 -32.36 -20.28 -28.29
CA SER A 209 -32.66 -18.84 -28.32
C SER A 209 -33.32 -18.28 -27.06
N ASP A 210 -33.13 -18.91 -25.90
CA ASP A 210 -33.53 -18.34 -24.61
C ASP A 210 -32.60 -17.23 -24.14
N TYR A 211 -31.35 -17.17 -24.63
CA TYR A 211 -30.42 -16.07 -24.38
C TYR A 211 -30.14 -15.76 -22.89
N PHE A 212 -30.13 -16.78 -22.03
CA PHE A 212 -29.82 -16.62 -20.60
C PHE A 212 -28.48 -15.88 -20.41
N GLY A 213 -28.46 -14.87 -19.56
CA GLY A 213 -27.30 -13.97 -19.41
C GLY A 213 -27.34 -12.73 -20.29
N CYS A 214 -28.42 -12.49 -21.04
CA CYS A 214 -28.61 -11.25 -21.83
C CYS A 214 -28.63 -9.98 -20.96
N SER A 215 -29.04 -10.13 -19.70
CA SER A 215 -28.97 -9.08 -18.67
C SER A 215 -28.63 -9.69 -17.32
N THR A 216 -27.89 -8.94 -16.50
CA THR A 216 -27.46 -9.36 -15.17
C THR A 216 -27.64 -8.21 -14.18
N ALA A 217 -27.91 -8.55 -12.92
CA ALA A 217 -27.87 -7.64 -11.78
C ALA A 217 -27.44 -8.42 -10.53
N ILE A 218 -26.69 -7.78 -9.65
CA ILE A 218 -26.27 -8.38 -8.37
C ILE A 218 -26.30 -7.32 -7.26
N ASP A 219 -26.81 -7.71 -6.10
CA ASP A 219 -26.78 -6.92 -4.86
C ASP A 219 -26.53 -7.85 -3.66
N GLY A 220 -25.42 -7.64 -2.96
CA GLY A 220 -24.91 -8.58 -1.96
C GLY A 220 -24.80 -10.00 -2.52
N ASP A 221 -25.49 -10.93 -1.88
CA ASP A 221 -25.50 -12.36 -2.23
C ASP A 221 -26.61 -12.74 -3.23
N HIS A 222 -27.40 -11.78 -3.73
CA HIS A 222 -28.52 -12.04 -4.63
C HIS A 222 -28.18 -11.63 -6.06
N ALA A 223 -28.40 -12.55 -6.99
CA ALA A 223 -28.21 -12.36 -8.42
C ALA A 223 -29.53 -12.50 -9.18
N ILE A 224 -29.74 -11.67 -10.18
CA ILE A 224 -30.82 -11.80 -11.16
C ILE A 224 -30.20 -11.88 -12.54
N ILE A 225 -30.66 -12.85 -13.33
CA ILE A 225 -30.19 -13.10 -14.69
C ILE A 225 -31.41 -13.17 -15.60
N GLY A 226 -31.41 -12.38 -16.65
CA GLY A 226 -32.45 -12.38 -17.68
C GLY A 226 -32.17 -13.38 -18.79
N ALA A 227 -33.24 -13.77 -19.47
CA ALA A 227 -33.31 -14.60 -20.67
C ALA A 227 -34.29 -13.90 -21.63
#